data_AF-A0A7W0NXL8-F1
#
_entry.id   AF-A0A7W0NXL8-F1
#
_cell.length_a   1.000
_cell.length_b   1.000
_cell.length_c   1.000
_cell.angle_alpha   90.00
_cell.angle_beta   90.00
_cell.angle_gamma   90.00
#
_symmetry.space_group_name_H-M   'P 1'
#
loop_
_entity.id
_entity.type
_entity.pdbx_description
1 polymer ?
#
loop_
_entity_poly.entity_id
_entity_poly.type
_entity_poly.pdbx_seq_one_letter_code
_entity_poly.pdbx_strand_id
1 'polypeptide(L)'
;MSRNVGSPWRRMLVGALFGLLWGVGMRAWMRFISTSPEFTWGGTLFIVGATTIAGTLTGLAYWRWQKARGQFWRLLGLSFLPLGTAAGAVMLPTFVLGGIAWGRRRWPVWIRLLLGLIAVALQVVFFVGGINDFATGREAVGVALYAGFLAVETWAFSIMARPLPQNAAPAPDTRSPLAVSDHG
;
A
#
# COMPACT_ATOMS: atom_id res chain seq x y z
N MET A 1 -12.55 -17.64 19.97
CA MET A 1 -11.48 -18.19 19.11
C MET A 1 -10.39 -17.15 18.89
N SER A 2 -9.29 -17.20 19.64
CA SER A 2 -8.10 -16.43 19.31
C SER A 2 -7.50 -17.03 18.04
N ARG A 3 -7.52 -16.30 16.92
CA ARG A 3 -6.74 -16.73 15.75
C ARG A 3 -5.29 -16.83 16.22
N ASN A 4 -4.63 -17.93 15.93
CA ASN A 4 -3.23 -18.13 16.28
C ASN A 4 -2.40 -17.19 15.39
N VAL A 5 -2.28 -15.93 15.83
CA VAL A 5 -1.58 -14.87 15.11
C VAL A 5 -0.10 -15.18 15.29
N GLY A 6 0.48 -15.93 14.34
CA GLY A 6 1.86 -16.40 14.41
C GLY A 6 2.88 -15.31 14.74
N SER A 7 4.11 -15.72 15.07
CA SER A 7 5.19 -14.85 15.55
C SER A 7 5.33 -13.54 14.74
N PRO A 8 5.46 -12.36 15.41
CA PRO A 8 5.67 -11.07 14.75
C PRO A 8 6.92 -11.11 13.84
N TRP A 9 7.96 -11.83 14.27
CA TRP A 9 9.19 -12.01 13.52
C TRP A 9 8.96 -12.62 12.15
N ARG A 10 8.11 -13.65 12.06
CA ARG A 10 7.78 -14.28 10.77
C ARG A 10 7.13 -13.27 9.82
N ARG A 11 6.24 -12.40 10.32
CA ARG A 11 5.57 -11.39 9.49
C ARG A 11 6.52 -10.29 9.06
N MET A 12 7.40 -9.85 9.95
CA MET A 12 8.46 -8.90 9.65
C MET A 12 9.43 -9.44 8.59
N LEU A 13 9.89 -10.68 8.73
CA LEU A 13 10.78 -11.32 7.75
C LEU A 13 10.14 -11.49 6.37
N VAL A 14 8.87 -11.91 6.33
CA VAL A 14 8.12 -11.97 5.07
C VAL A 14 8.02 -10.57 4.45
N GLY A 15 7.68 -9.56 5.25
CA GLY A 15 7.65 -8.17 4.80
C GLY A 15 9.00 -7.66 4.29
N ALA A 16 10.09 -7.95 5.00
CA ALA A 16 11.46 -7.61 4.62
C ALA A 16 11.83 -8.25 3.28
N LEU A 17 11.55 -9.54 3.10
CA LEU A 17 11.82 -10.26 1.85
C LEU A 17 11.02 -9.67 0.68
N PHE A 18 9.74 -9.35 0.89
CA PHE A 18 8.94 -8.67 -0.13
C PHE A 18 9.53 -7.30 -0.47
N GLY A 19 9.90 -6.50 0.53
CA GLY A 19 10.53 -5.19 0.32
C GLY A 19 11.87 -5.28 -0.41
N LEU A 20 12.68 -6.28 -0.09
CA LEU A 20 13.96 -6.55 -0.76
C LEU A 20 13.73 -6.89 -2.24
N LEU A 21 12.88 -7.88 -2.52
CA LEU A 21 12.55 -8.30 -3.89
C LEU A 21 11.95 -7.16 -4.70
N TRP A 22 11.11 -6.33 -4.06
CA TRP A 22 10.54 -5.14 -4.66
C TRP A 22 11.61 -4.11 -5.06
N GLY A 23 12.53 -3.77 -4.14
CA GLY A 23 13.60 -2.81 -4.41
C GLY A 23 14.53 -3.27 -5.53
N VAL A 24 14.89 -4.57 -5.54
CA VAL A 24 15.68 -5.17 -6.62
C VAL A 24 14.91 -5.13 -7.94
N GLY A 25 13.62 -5.47 -7.93
CA GLY A 25 12.75 -5.42 -9.11
C GLY A 25 12.64 -4.01 -9.68
N MET A 26 12.41 -3.01 -8.85
CA MET A 26 12.38 -1.60 -9.25
C MET A 26 13.71 -1.16 -9.86
N ARG A 27 14.84 -1.60 -9.29
CA ARG A 27 16.17 -1.28 -9.83
C ARG A 27 16.40 -1.93 -11.20
N ALA A 28 16.03 -3.20 -11.34
CA ALA A 28 16.11 -3.92 -12.61
C ALA A 28 15.23 -3.26 -13.67
N TRP A 29 14.02 -2.84 -13.30
CA TRP A 29 13.11 -2.12 -14.18
C TRP A 29 13.68 -0.78 -14.64
N MET A 30 14.23 0.05 -13.73
CA MET A 30 14.88 1.32 -14.10
C MET A 30 16.03 1.10 -15.10
N ARG A 31 16.80 0.01 -14.95
CA ARG A 31 17.85 -0.38 -15.89
C ARG A 31 17.33 -0.87 -17.23
N PHE A 32 16.17 -1.50 -17.24
CA PHE A 32 15.51 -1.97 -18.45
C PHE A 32 14.97 -0.81 -19.29
N ILE A 33 14.35 0.20 -18.65
CA ILE A 33 13.75 1.32 -19.37
C ILE A 33 14.74 2.43 -19.75
N SER A 34 15.86 2.55 -19.03
CA SER A 34 16.84 3.62 -19.28
C SER A 34 17.76 3.30 -20.46
N THR A 35 17.87 4.23 -21.40
CA THR A 35 18.83 4.18 -22.53
C THR A 35 20.27 4.49 -22.09
N SER A 36 20.44 5.38 -21.12
CA SER A 36 21.74 5.82 -20.59
C SER A 36 21.71 5.86 -19.06
N PRO A 37 21.85 4.71 -18.37
CA PRO A 37 21.68 4.67 -16.92
C PRO A 37 22.94 5.06 -16.16
N GLU A 38 22.93 6.25 -15.58
CA GLU A 38 23.92 6.70 -14.60
C GLU A 38 23.52 6.25 -13.18
N PHE A 39 23.64 4.95 -12.94
CA PHE A 39 23.23 4.35 -11.67
C PHE A 39 24.40 4.16 -10.72
N THR A 40 24.34 4.85 -9.58
CA THR A 40 25.32 4.66 -8.50
C THR A 40 24.95 3.48 -7.59
N TRP A 41 25.97 2.83 -7.01
CA TRP A 41 25.75 1.82 -5.96
C TRP A 41 25.06 2.38 -4.73
N GLY A 42 25.37 3.63 -4.35
CA GLY A 42 24.71 4.33 -3.25
C GLY A 42 23.19 4.45 -3.47
N GLY A 43 22.76 4.84 -4.68
CA GLY A 43 21.34 4.90 -5.03
C GLY A 43 20.67 3.53 -5.01
N THR A 44 21.36 2.47 -5.46
CA THR A 44 20.84 1.09 -5.39
C THR A 44 20.61 0.66 -3.94
N LEU A 45 21.63 0.82 -3.08
CA LEU A 45 21.56 0.43 -1.67
C LEU A 45 20.49 1.23 -0.92
N PHE A 46 20.33 2.52 -1.25
CA PHE A 46 19.26 3.34 -0.71
C PHE A 46 17.88 2.80 -1.06
N ILE A 47 17.60 2.52 -2.34
CA ILE A 47 16.30 1.99 -2.78
C ILE A 47 16.01 0.65 -2.10
N VAL A 48 16.94 -0.30 -2.20
CA VAL A 48 16.76 -1.66 -1.65
C VAL A 48 16.63 -1.62 -0.12
N GLY A 49 17.43 -0.81 0.55
CA GLY A 49 17.36 -0.63 2.00
C GLY A 49 16.02 -0.01 2.43
N ALA A 50 15.61 1.08 1.78
CA ALA A 50 14.35 1.76 2.08
C ALA A 50 13.14 0.85 1.86
N THR A 51 13.08 0.10 0.74
CA THR A 51 11.97 -0.81 0.46
C THR A 51 11.96 -2.00 1.42
N THR A 52 13.12 -2.51 1.81
CA THR A 52 13.23 -3.58 2.82
C THR A 52 12.73 -3.12 4.18
N ILE A 53 13.10 -1.92 4.63
CA ILE A 53 12.61 -1.31 5.87
C ILE A 53 11.10 -1.11 5.80
N ALA A 54 10.60 -0.51 4.73
CA ALA A 54 9.15 -0.29 4.53
C ALA A 54 8.38 -1.62 4.53
N GLY A 55 8.90 -2.64 3.84
CA GLY A 55 8.33 -3.99 3.84
C GLY A 55 8.29 -4.61 5.24
N THR A 56 9.38 -4.47 6.01
CA THR A 56 9.47 -4.94 7.40
C THR A 56 8.42 -4.26 8.29
N LEU A 57 8.31 -2.94 8.19
CA LEU A 57 7.33 -2.14 8.94
C LEU A 57 5.89 -2.50 8.54
N THR A 58 5.66 -2.79 7.26
CA THR A 58 4.37 -3.28 6.75
C THR A 58 4.02 -4.65 7.34
N GLY A 59 4.98 -5.57 7.41
CA GLY A 59 4.81 -6.87 8.04
C GLY A 59 4.44 -6.76 9.53
N LEU A 60 5.11 -5.85 10.25
CA LEU A 60 4.80 -5.53 11.65
C LEU A 60 3.41 -4.89 11.79
N ALA A 61 3.08 -3.94 10.92
CA ALA A 61 1.78 -3.27 10.89
C ALA A 61 0.65 -4.26 10.68
N TYR A 62 0.81 -5.20 9.75
CA TYR A 62 -0.15 -6.24 9.46
C TYR A 62 -0.36 -7.18 10.64
N TRP A 63 0.72 -7.61 11.31
CA TRP A 63 0.61 -8.40 12.54
C TRP A 63 -0.13 -7.64 13.63
N ARG A 64 0.18 -6.35 13.81
CA ARG A 64 -0.45 -5.51 14.83
C ARG A 64 -1.92 -5.24 14.51
N TRP A 65 -2.27 -5.07 13.23
CA TRP A 65 -3.66 -4.97 12.76
C TRP A 65 -4.48 -6.21 13.11
N GLN A 66 -3.89 -7.41 13.06
CA GLN A 66 -4.59 -8.63 13.46
C GLN A 66 -4.82 -8.76 14.97
N LYS A 67 -4.04 -8.06 15.81
CA LYS A 67 -4.12 -8.13 17.28
C LYS A 67 -4.77 -6.92 17.95
N ALA A 68 -4.61 -5.72 17.40
CA ALA A 68 -4.89 -4.47 18.11
C ALA A 68 -6.27 -3.87 17.76
N ARG A 69 -6.96 -3.37 18.80
CA ARG A 69 -8.06 -2.41 18.67
C ARG A 69 -7.45 -1.00 18.60
N GLY A 70 -7.27 -0.43 17.41
CA GLY A 70 -6.77 0.94 17.28
C GLY A 70 -6.34 1.35 15.86
N GLN A 71 -6.20 2.66 15.63
CA GLN A 71 -5.81 3.21 14.32
C GLN A 71 -4.30 3.39 14.15
N PHE A 72 -3.49 3.15 15.19
CA PHE A 72 -2.04 3.41 15.19
C PHE A 72 -1.27 2.65 14.09
N TRP A 73 -1.74 1.47 13.67
CA TRP A 73 -1.13 0.73 12.56
C TRP A 73 -1.25 1.45 11.21
N ARG A 74 -2.20 2.38 11.05
CA ARG A 74 -2.30 3.23 9.84
C ARG A 74 -1.14 4.21 9.73
N LEU A 75 -0.54 4.62 10.87
CA LEU A 75 0.68 5.44 10.88
C LEU A 75 1.91 4.65 10.41
N LEU A 76 1.87 3.32 10.43
CA LEU A 76 2.91 2.53 9.78
C LEU A 76 2.75 2.55 8.25
N GLY A 77 1.57 2.87 7.72
CA GLY A 77 1.41 3.22 6.30
C GLY A 77 2.15 4.50 5.91
N LEU A 78 2.42 5.37 6.89
CA LEU A 78 3.28 6.54 6.72
C LEU A 78 4.74 6.15 6.46
N SER A 79 5.16 4.91 6.76
CA SER A 79 6.49 4.41 6.40
C SER A 79 6.68 4.20 4.90
N PHE A 80 5.62 4.33 4.09
CA PHE A 80 5.73 4.45 2.64
C PHE A 80 6.07 5.87 2.18
N LEU A 81 5.95 6.91 3.03
CA LEU A 81 6.34 8.28 2.65
C LEU A 81 7.83 8.40 2.30
N PRO A 82 8.79 7.78 3.02
CA PRO A 82 10.20 7.79 2.60
C PRO A 82 10.46 7.15 1.24
N LEU A 83 9.62 6.20 0.79
CA LEU A 83 9.70 5.70 -0.59
C LEU A 83 9.17 6.73 -1.60
N GLY A 84 8.25 7.57 -1.15
CA GLY A 84 7.67 8.68 -1.88
C GLY A 84 8.44 10.00 -1.79
N THR A 85 9.62 10.12 -1.16
CA THR A 85 10.36 11.40 -1.11
C THR A 85 11.24 11.65 -2.34
N ALA A 86 11.47 10.63 -3.18
CA ALA A 86 12.23 10.74 -4.42
C ALA A 86 11.30 10.54 -5.64
N ALA A 87 11.64 9.65 -6.57
CA ALA A 87 10.83 9.34 -7.75
C ALA A 87 9.37 8.93 -7.40
N GLY A 88 9.14 8.32 -6.21
CA GLY A 88 7.82 7.95 -5.74
C GLY A 88 6.91 9.13 -5.37
N ALA A 89 7.44 10.35 -5.23
CA ALA A 89 6.66 11.55 -4.89
C ALA A 89 5.61 11.87 -5.94
N VAL A 90 5.98 11.69 -7.21
CA VAL A 90 5.09 11.92 -8.34
C VAL A 90 3.99 10.85 -8.40
N MET A 91 4.28 9.64 -7.89
CA MET A 91 3.34 8.52 -7.86
C MET A 91 2.39 8.55 -6.66
N LEU A 92 2.75 9.28 -5.58
CA LEU A 92 1.99 9.39 -4.34
C LEU A 92 0.50 9.64 -4.54
N PRO A 93 0.10 10.68 -5.31
CA PRO A 93 -1.31 10.94 -5.55
C PRO A 93 -2.04 9.75 -6.18
N THR A 94 -1.40 9.03 -7.09
CA THR A 94 -2.01 7.90 -7.81
C THR A 94 -2.31 6.74 -6.89
N PHE A 95 -1.32 6.22 -6.17
CA PHE A 95 -1.56 5.04 -5.33
C PHE A 95 -2.40 5.37 -4.10
N VAL A 96 -2.37 6.62 -3.59
CA VAL A 96 -3.27 7.07 -2.53
C VAL A 96 -4.72 7.09 -3.02
N LEU A 97 -4.99 7.76 -4.15
CA LEU A 97 -6.35 7.86 -4.70
C LEU A 97 -6.87 6.49 -5.15
N GLY A 98 -6.05 5.71 -5.88
CA GLY A 98 -6.37 4.35 -6.29
C GLY A 98 -6.58 3.43 -5.08
N GLY A 99 -5.75 3.54 -4.06
CA GLY A 99 -5.84 2.73 -2.85
C GLY A 99 -7.10 3.04 -2.05
N ILE A 100 -7.50 4.32 -1.96
CA ILE A 100 -8.78 4.74 -1.36
C ILE A 100 -9.97 4.23 -2.19
N ALA A 101 -9.93 4.43 -3.51
CA ALA A 101 -10.96 3.97 -4.44
C ALA A 101 -11.22 2.45 -4.32
N TRP A 102 -10.14 1.67 -4.16
CA TRP A 102 -10.21 0.22 -4.01
C TRP A 102 -10.58 -0.21 -2.58
N GLY A 103 -10.01 0.42 -1.57
CA GLY A 103 -10.16 0.04 -0.15
C GLY A 103 -11.52 0.38 0.45
N ARG A 104 -12.18 1.45 -0.02
CA ARG A 104 -13.46 1.93 0.52
C ARG A 104 -14.67 1.32 -0.20
N ARG A 105 -14.87 0.00 -0.06
CA ARG A 105 -15.99 -0.72 -0.71
C ARG A 105 -17.41 -0.22 -0.36
N ARG A 106 -17.58 0.52 0.74
CA ARG A 106 -18.88 1.09 1.17
C ARG A 106 -19.22 2.43 0.52
N TRP A 107 -18.27 3.06 -0.16
CA TRP A 107 -18.53 4.31 -0.86
C TRP A 107 -19.35 4.06 -2.12
N PRO A 108 -20.18 5.03 -2.54
CA PRO A 108 -20.91 4.90 -3.78
C PRO A 108 -19.95 4.68 -4.95
N VAL A 109 -20.36 3.81 -5.88
CA VAL A 109 -19.52 3.34 -6.98
C VAL A 109 -18.94 4.50 -7.80
N TRP A 110 -19.71 5.57 -8.00
CA TRP A 110 -19.27 6.74 -8.78
C TRP A 110 -18.06 7.47 -8.15
N ILE A 111 -18.00 7.62 -6.82
CA ILE A 111 -16.83 8.25 -6.15
C ILE A 111 -15.59 7.38 -6.37
N ARG A 112 -15.75 6.06 -6.29
CA ARG A 112 -14.65 5.12 -6.48
C ARG A 112 -14.15 5.16 -7.93
N LEU A 113 -15.07 5.22 -8.89
CA LEU A 113 -14.74 5.37 -10.30
C LEU A 113 -14.04 6.71 -10.57
N LEU A 114 -14.52 7.80 -9.98
CA LEU A 114 -13.90 9.13 -10.12
C LEU A 114 -12.46 9.13 -9.57
N LEU A 115 -12.26 8.62 -8.36
CA LEU A 115 -10.92 8.55 -7.76
C LEU A 115 -9.98 7.61 -8.54
N GLY A 116 -10.49 6.48 -9.01
CA GLY A 116 -9.74 5.57 -9.89
C GLY A 116 -9.38 6.23 -11.22
N LEU A 117 -10.30 6.98 -11.82
CA LEU A 117 -10.08 7.70 -13.07
C LEU A 117 -9.03 8.79 -12.88
N ILE A 118 -9.08 9.57 -11.80
CA ILE A 118 -8.07 10.59 -11.49
C ILE A 118 -6.69 9.92 -11.30
N ALA A 119 -6.63 8.80 -10.58
CA ALA A 119 -5.38 8.06 -10.39
C ALA A 119 -4.78 7.61 -11.74
N VAL A 120 -5.60 7.03 -12.62
CA VAL A 120 -5.15 6.62 -13.97
C VAL A 120 -4.76 7.83 -14.81
N ALA A 121 -5.55 8.91 -14.81
CA ALA A 121 -5.28 10.12 -15.59
C ALA A 121 -3.95 10.77 -15.20
N LEU A 122 -3.62 10.85 -13.90
CA LEU A 122 -2.34 11.36 -13.43
C LEU A 122 -1.16 10.55 -13.99
N GLN A 123 -1.31 9.23 -14.10
CA GLN A 123 -0.27 8.38 -14.69
C GLN A 123 -0.18 8.57 -16.20
N VAL A 124 -1.32 8.62 -16.90
CA VAL A 124 -1.33 8.87 -18.34
C VAL A 124 -0.64 10.19 -18.67
N VAL A 125 -0.91 11.26 -17.94
CA VAL A 125 -0.24 12.56 -18.14
C VAL A 125 1.28 12.44 -17.94
N PHE A 126 1.71 11.72 -16.90
CA PHE A 126 3.13 11.49 -16.65
C PHE A 126 3.81 10.71 -17.78
N PHE A 127 3.15 9.66 -18.30
CA PHE A 127 3.69 8.85 -19.40
C PHE A 127 3.70 9.58 -20.73
N VAL A 128 2.60 10.25 -21.09
CA VAL A 128 2.49 10.98 -22.36
C VAL A 128 3.47 12.15 -22.40
N GLY A 129 3.75 12.79 -21.25
CA GLY A 129 4.76 13.85 -21.15
C GLY A 129 6.20 13.35 -21.15
N GLY A 130 6.44 12.06 -20.85
CA GLY A 130 7.79 11.49 -20.68
C GLY A 130 8.23 10.54 -21.79
N ILE A 131 7.31 9.93 -22.53
CA ILE A 131 7.60 8.98 -23.59
C ILE A 131 7.30 9.60 -24.94
N ASN A 132 8.36 9.99 -25.66
CA ASN A 132 8.24 10.52 -27.02
C ASN A 132 8.25 9.43 -28.10
N ASP A 133 8.55 8.15 -27.77
CA ASP A 133 8.81 7.15 -28.83
C ASP A 133 8.47 5.69 -28.47
N PHE A 134 7.17 5.37 -28.34
CA PHE A 134 6.65 4.00 -28.12
C PHE A 134 6.99 2.98 -29.24
N ALA A 135 7.73 3.40 -30.28
CA ALA A 135 8.08 2.57 -31.43
C ALA A 135 8.90 1.33 -31.07
N THR A 136 9.57 1.32 -29.91
CA THR A 136 10.38 0.19 -29.48
C THR A 136 9.56 -0.70 -28.54
N GLY A 137 9.31 -1.98 -28.89
CA GLY A 137 8.56 -2.93 -28.05
C GLY A 137 9.08 -3.08 -26.61
N ARG A 138 10.32 -2.66 -26.34
CA ARG A 138 10.90 -2.50 -25.00
C ARG A 138 10.11 -1.54 -24.10
N GLU A 139 9.62 -0.43 -24.65
CA GLU A 139 8.86 0.56 -23.88
C GLU A 139 7.49 0.04 -23.48
N ALA A 140 6.80 -0.67 -24.36
CA ALA A 140 5.54 -1.33 -24.04
C ALA A 140 5.70 -2.32 -22.88
N VAL A 141 6.78 -3.11 -22.88
CA VAL A 141 7.11 -4.00 -21.74
C VAL A 141 7.41 -3.19 -20.48
N GLY A 142 8.15 -2.09 -20.60
CA GLY A 142 8.45 -1.18 -19.49
C GLY A 142 7.20 -0.60 -18.83
N VAL A 143 6.24 -0.14 -19.64
CA VAL A 143 4.94 0.36 -19.19
C VAL A 143 4.10 -0.74 -18.56
N ALA A 144 4.07 -1.95 -19.15
CA ALA A 144 3.33 -3.07 -18.58
C ALA A 144 3.86 -3.47 -17.20
N LEU A 145 5.19 -3.56 -17.05
CA LEU A 145 5.84 -3.80 -15.76
C LEU A 145 5.53 -2.69 -14.75
N TYR A 146 5.58 -1.44 -15.18
CA TYR A 146 5.24 -0.30 -14.35
C TYR A 146 3.79 -0.32 -13.87
N ALA A 147 2.84 -0.63 -14.75
CA ALA A 147 1.43 -0.81 -14.39
C ALA A 147 1.26 -1.94 -13.38
N GLY A 148 2.02 -3.03 -13.52
CA GLY A 148 2.10 -4.10 -12.53
C GLY A 148 2.59 -3.61 -11.16
N PHE A 149 3.65 -2.79 -11.13
CA PHE A 149 4.15 -2.21 -9.88
C PHE A 149 3.11 -1.31 -9.21
N LEU A 150 2.51 -0.40 -9.98
CA LEU A 150 1.44 0.46 -9.49
C LEU A 150 0.25 -0.32 -8.95
N ALA A 151 -0.15 -1.41 -9.60
CA ALA A 151 -1.26 -2.24 -9.16
C ALA A 151 -0.98 -2.88 -7.78
N VAL A 152 0.24 -3.37 -7.58
CA VAL A 152 0.66 -3.96 -6.29
C VAL A 152 0.76 -2.89 -5.19
N GLU A 153 1.32 -1.71 -5.48
CA GLU A 153 1.38 -0.60 -4.52
C GLU A 153 -0.02 -0.11 -4.13
N THR A 154 -0.88 0.10 -5.13
CA THR A 154 -2.28 0.48 -4.94
C THR A 154 -3.03 -0.57 -4.12
N TRP A 155 -2.80 -1.85 -4.40
CA TRP A 155 -3.40 -2.95 -3.63
C TRP A 155 -2.91 -2.96 -2.19
N ALA A 156 -1.60 -2.82 -1.95
CA ALA A 156 -1.02 -2.74 -0.62
C ALA A 156 -1.59 -1.56 0.16
N PHE A 157 -1.67 -0.38 -0.46
CA PHE A 157 -2.27 0.82 0.13
C PHE A 157 -3.76 0.64 0.42
N SER A 158 -4.48 -0.08 -0.44
CA SER A 158 -5.91 -0.36 -0.23
C SER A 158 -6.18 -1.15 1.05
N ILE A 159 -5.26 -2.04 1.46
CA ILE A 159 -5.38 -2.79 2.72
C ILE A 159 -5.41 -1.82 3.89
N MET A 160 -4.61 -0.75 3.84
CA MET A 160 -4.54 0.27 4.87
C MET A 160 -5.78 1.17 4.89
N ALA A 161 -6.37 1.41 3.72
CA ALA A 161 -7.60 2.18 3.57
C ALA A 161 -8.87 1.40 3.98
N ARG A 162 -8.79 0.08 4.24
CA ARG A 162 -9.96 -0.71 4.63
C ARG A 162 -10.56 -0.22 5.95
N PRO A 163 -11.90 -0.22 6.08
CA PRO A 163 -12.55 0.01 7.36
C PRO A 163 -12.10 -1.02 8.39
N LEU A 164 -11.95 -0.61 9.64
CA LEU A 164 -11.75 -1.55 10.74
C LEU A 164 -12.98 -2.47 10.84
N PRO A 165 -12.80 -3.77 11.15
CA PRO A 165 -13.92 -4.65 11.44
C PRO A 165 -14.76 -4.04 12.57
N GLN A 166 -16.02 -3.70 12.30
CA GLN A 166 -16.94 -3.07 13.27
C GLN A 166 -17.36 -3.99 14.42
N ASN A 167 -16.89 -5.25 14.45
CA ASN A 167 -17.35 -6.28 15.38
C ASN A 167 -16.62 -6.26 16.75
N ALA A 168 -16.25 -5.07 17.21
CA ALA A 168 -15.90 -4.83 18.60
C ALA A 168 -16.90 -3.87 19.24
N ALA A 169 -18.17 -3.93 18.84
CA ALA A 169 -19.23 -3.55 19.76
C ALA A 169 -18.92 -4.27 21.08
N PRO A 170 -18.87 -3.57 22.23
CA PRO A 170 -18.80 -4.23 23.52
C PRO A 170 -19.88 -5.32 23.51
N ALA A 171 -19.56 -6.52 23.98
CA ALA A 171 -20.62 -7.50 24.22
C ALA A 171 -21.72 -6.77 25.00
N PRO A 172 -22.99 -6.88 24.61
CA PRO A 172 -24.08 -6.23 25.33
C PRO A 172 -23.88 -6.55 26.80
N ASP A 173 -23.83 -5.52 27.63
CA ASP A 173 -23.53 -5.67 29.04
C ASP A 173 -24.64 -6.53 29.65
N THR A 174 -24.38 -7.83 29.81
CA THR A 174 -25.31 -8.77 30.43
C THR A 174 -25.48 -8.47 31.92
N ARG A 175 -24.81 -7.44 32.45
CA ARG A 175 -24.94 -6.93 33.82
C ARG A 175 -25.81 -5.67 33.93
N SER A 176 -26.71 -5.39 32.99
CA SER A 176 -27.93 -4.67 33.34
C SER A 176 -28.98 -5.70 33.79
N PRO A 177 -29.00 -6.12 35.08
CA PRO A 177 -30.18 -6.76 35.61
C PRO A 177 -31.32 -5.76 35.47
N LEU A 178 -32.45 -6.27 35.00
CA LEU A 178 -33.73 -5.60 34.96
C LEU A 178 -34.00 -4.94 36.32
N ALA A 179 -33.75 -3.64 36.44
CA ALA A 179 -34.36 -2.80 37.46
C ALA A 179 -35.78 -2.45 36.98
N VAL A 180 -36.60 -3.49 36.83
CA VAL A 180 -38.05 -3.39 36.76
C VAL A 180 -38.54 -4.20 37.95
N SER A 181 -38.60 -3.55 39.10
CA SER A 181 -39.54 -3.92 40.14
C SER A 181 -40.53 -2.78 40.22
N ASP A 182 -41.67 -2.99 39.58
CA ASP A 182 -42.88 -2.19 39.73
C ASP A 182 -43.26 -2.09 41.21
N HIS A 183 -43.36 -0.86 41.70
CA HIS A 183 -44.09 -0.54 42.92
C HIS A 183 -45.27 0.35 42.51
N GLY A 184 -46.39 -0.30 42.24
CA GLY A 184 -47.72 0.29 42.06
C GLY A 184 -48.76 -0.65 42.64
#